data_AF-Q4FSY9-F1
#
_entry.id   AF-Q4FSY9-F1
#
_cell.length_a   1.000
_cell.length_b   1.000
_cell.length_c   1.000
_cell.angle_alpha   90.00
_cell.angle_beta   90.00
_cell.angle_gamma   90.00
#
_symmetry.space_group_name_H-M   'P 1'
#
loop_
_entity.id
_entity.type
_entity.pdbx_description
1 polymer ?
#
loop_
_entity_poly.entity_id
_entity_poly.type
_entity_poly.pdbx_seq_one_letter_code
_entity_poly.pdbx_strand_id
1 'polypeptide(L)'
;MTEYTHRMTLVVPELLMPQANQLALIAGESPDDVNTFTQADWQDTSGNLYAVCSTVVKPIVLSLLTTPIADSTLTAEGADAVLAQEAMDKLVVYAGGVLAAVDKIIVGIDIDPDELFGAVGLSAVEMIGV
;
A
#
# COMPACT_ATOMS: atom_id res chain seq x y z
N MET A 1 13.68 14.86 16.48
CA MET A 1 12.32 14.30 16.66
C MET A 1 11.97 13.69 15.33
N THR A 2 11.81 12.37 15.27
CA THR A 2 11.41 11.67 14.05
C THR A 2 9.96 12.04 13.75
N GLU A 3 9.72 12.78 12.67
CA GLU A 3 8.39 13.26 12.23
C GLU A 3 7.46 12.12 11.73
N TYR A 4 7.89 10.87 11.85
CA TYR A 4 7.09 9.68 11.53
C TYR A 4 6.12 9.39 12.67
N THR A 5 4.96 10.04 12.64
CA THR A 5 3.93 9.92 13.69
C THR A 5 2.81 8.97 13.33
N HIS A 6 2.70 8.50 12.08
CA HIS A 6 1.60 7.66 11.64
C HIS A 6 2.09 6.34 11.06
N ARG A 7 1.42 5.26 11.43
CA ARG A 7 1.58 3.96 10.78
C ARG A 7 0.61 3.87 9.62
N MET A 8 1.12 3.49 8.45
CA MET A 8 0.37 3.25 7.24
C MET A 8 0.55 1.80 6.84
N THR A 9 -0.56 1.08 6.74
CA THR A 9 -0.60 -0.30 6.27
C THR A 9 -1.29 -0.33 4.93
N LEU A 10 -0.60 -0.85 3.92
CA LEU A 10 -1.09 -1.00 2.55
C LEU A 10 -1.33 -2.47 2.26
N VAL A 11 -2.48 -2.76 1.66
CA VAL A 11 -2.87 -4.07 1.16
C VAL A 11 -3.03 -3.92 -0.34
N VAL A 12 -2.11 -4.50 -1.10
CA VAL A 12 -1.97 -4.31 -2.54
C VAL A 12 -2.17 -5.67 -3.22
N PRO A 13 -3.14 -5.83 -4.12
CA PRO A 13 -3.24 -7.05 -4.90
C PRO A 13 -2.05 -7.19 -5.86
N GLU A 14 -1.68 -8.43 -6.18
CA GLU A 14 -0.53 -8.72 -7.05
C GLU A 14 -0.56 -7.94 -8.37
N LEU A 15 -1.75 -7.78 -8.95
CA LEU A 15 -1.98 -7.03 -10.19
C LEU A 15 -1.69 -5.53 -10.09
N LEU A 16 -1.69 -4.96 -8.88
CA LEU A 16 -1.46 -3.54 -8.62
C LEU A 16 -0.12 -3.27 -7.91
N MET A 17 0.67 -4.31 -7.62
CA MET A 17 2.02 -4.16 -7.06
C MET A 17 2.91 -3.21 -7.85
N PRO A 18 3.00 -3.24 -9.20
CA PRO A 18 3.88 -2.32 -9.91
C PRO A 18 3.46 -0.86 -9.72
N GLN A 19 2.16 -0.55 -9.72
CA GLN A 19 1.63 0.80 -9.48
C GLN A 19 1.88 1.23 -8.02
N ALA A 20 1.64 0.33 -7.06
CA ALA A 20 1.86 0.61 -5.64
C ALA A 20 3.34 0.82 -5.31
N ASN A 21 4.25 0.12 -5.99
CA ASN A 21 5.70 0.34 -5.87
C ASN A 21 6.11 1.73 -6.36
N GLN A 22 5.47 2.28 -7.40
CA GLN A 22 5.71 3.66 -7.82
C GLN A 22 5.19 4.66 -6.79
N LEU A 23 4.02 4.40 -6.20
CA LEU A 23 3.49 5.22 -5.11
C LEU A 23 4.42 5.16 -3.88
N ALA A 24 4.92 3.97 -3.51
CA ALA A 24 5.86 3.77 -2.44
C ALA A 24 7.20 4.48 -2.72
N LEU A 25 7.66 4.50 -3.97
CA LEU A 25 8.86 5.24 -4.37
C LEU A 25 8.68 6.76 -4.19
N ILE A 26 7.50 7.31 -4.49
CA ILE A 26 7.19 8.74 -4.29
C ILE A 26 7.00 9.10 -2.81
N ALA A 27 6.33 8.23 -2.06
CA ALA A 27 6.06 8.40 -0.64
C ALA A 27 7.29 8.10 0.24
N GLY A 28 8.17 7.25 -0.26
CA GLY A 28 9.38 6.76 0.39
C GLY A 28 10.51 7.78 0.36
N GLU A 29 11.58 7.44 1.05
CA GLU A 29 12.79 8.27 1.14
C GLU A 29 13.97 7.67 0.39
N SER A 30 13.85 6.42 -0.04
CA SER A 30 14.91 5.65 -0.69
C SER A 30 14.46 5.08 -2.03
N PRO A 31 15.36 5.01 -3.02
CA PRO A 31 15.07 4.37 -4.31
C PRO A 31 14.74 2.87 -4.17
N ASP A 32 15.13 2.25 -3.06
CA ASP A 32 14.76 0.86 -2.72
C ASP A 32 13.27 0.70 -2.38
N ASP A 33 12.53 1.78 -2.11
CA ASP A 33 11.10 1.73 -1.82
C ASP A 33 10.27 1.23 -3.03
N VAL A 34 10.86 1.19 -4.24
CA VAL A 34 10.27 0.53 -5.43
C VAL A 34 10.16 -1.00 -5.28
N ASN A 35 10.87 -1.59 -4.31
CA ASN A 35 10.81 -3.02 -3.97
C ASN A 35 10.01 -3.27 -2.68
N THR A 36 9.19 -2.30 -2.26
CA THR A 36 8.35 -2.44 -1.05
C THR A 36 7.41 -3.63 -1.18
N PHE A 37 6.81 -3.83 -2.35
CA PHE A 37 5.94 -4.95 -2.65
C PHE A 37 6.68 -5.90 -3.61
N THR A 38 7.39 -6.88 -3.04
CA THR A 38 8.13 -7.91 -3.80
C THR A 38 7.49 -9.29 -3.75
N GLN A 39 6.69 -9.57 -2.72
CA GLN A 39 6.07 -10.87 -2.52
C GLN A 39 4.63 -10.70 -2.04
N ALA A 40 3.73 -11.52 -2.61
CA ALA A 40 2.32 -11.55 -2.28
C ALA A 40 2.01 -12.77 -1.39
N ASP A 41 2.37 -12.67 -0.11
CA ASP A 41 2.23 -13.74 0.88
C ASP A 41 0.84 -13.84 1.51
N TRP A 42 -0.13 -13.06 1.03
CA TRP A 42 -1.49 -13.04 1.56
C TRP A 42 -2.49 -13.40 0.48
N GLN A 43 -3.56 -14.10 0.87
CA GLN A 43 -4.59 -14.56 -0.04
C GLN A 43 -5.99 -14.28 0.51
N ASP A 44 -6.88 -13.81 -0.36
CA ASP A 44 -8.32 -13.70 -0.05
C ASP A 44 -9.02 -15.05 -0.25
N THR A 45 -10.22 -15.20 0.33
CA THR A 45 -11.12 -16.35 0.12
C THR A 45 -11.31 -16.78 -1.34
N SER A 46 -11.16 -15.87 -2.29
CA SER A 46 -11.28 -16.14 -3.73
C SER A 46 -10.00 -16.69 -4.39
N GLY A 47 -8.90 -16.83 -3.65
CA GLY A 47 -7.61 -17.32 -4.16
C GLY A 47 -6.69 -16.22 -4.72
N ASN A 48 -7.09 -14.94 -4.64
CA ASN A 48 -6.30 -13.82 -5.13
C ASN A 48 -5.13 -13.51 -4.19
N LEU A 49 -3.95 -13.22 -4.74
CA LEU A 49 -2.75 -12.91 -3.97
C LEU A 49 -2.60 -11.40 -3.72
N TYR A 50 -2.11 -11.06 -2.54
CA TYR A 50 -1.92 -9.71 -2.03
C TYR A 50 -0.57 -9.58 -1.34
N ALA A 51 0.12 -8.49 -1.63
CA ALA A 51 1.26 -8.01 -0.89
C ALA A 51 0.77 -7.03 0.17
N VAL A 52 1.27 -7.18 1.39
CA VAL A 52 0.97 -6.25 2.48
C VAL A 52 2.25 -5.60 2.95
N CYS A 53 2.19 -4.30 3.22
CA CYS A 53 3.30 -3.56 3.80
C CYS A 53 2.79 -2.66 4.92
N SER A 54 3.46 -2.68 6.07
CA SER A 54 3.18 -1.77 7.17
C SER A 54 4.44 -0.99 7.49
N THR A 55 4.39 0.33 7.32
CA THR A 55 5.53 1.22 7.56
C THR A 55 5.10 2.48 8.29
N VAL A 56 6.07 3.18 8.86
CA VAL A 56 5.86 4.48 9.51
C VAL A 56 6.14 5.57 8.48
N VAL A 57 5.19 6.49 8.33
CA VAL A 57 5.25 7.54 7.30
C VAL A 57 5.20 8.93 7.94
N LYS A 58 5.78 9.91 7.24
CA LYS A 58 5.65 11.32 7.60
C LYS A 58 4.22 11.79 7.32
N PRO A 59 3.68 12.77 8.07
CA PRO A 59 2.33 13.29 7.84
C PRO A 59 2.13 13.87 6.43
N ILE A 60 3.19 14.37 5.78
CA ILE A 60 3.14 14.84 4.39
C ILE A 60 2.77 13.72 3.40
N VAL A 61 3.13 12.46 3.70
CA VAL A 61 2.74 11.30 2.90
C VAL A 61 1.24 11.07 3.00
N LEU A 62 0.63 11.34 4.16
CA LEU A 62 -0.83 11.23 4.32
C LEU A 62 -1.57 12.29 3.48
N SER A 63 -0.96 13.45 3.22
CA SER A 63 -1.55 14.44 2.32
C SER A 63 -1.71 13.91 0.90
N LEU A 64 -0.89 12.97 0.44
CA LEU A 64 -1.07 12.31 -0.86
C LEU A 64 -2.43 11.60 -0.93
N LEU A 65 -2.89 10.99 0.15
CA LEU A 65 -4.21 10.31 0.18
C LEU A 65 -5.37 11.27 -0.09
N THR A 66 -5.16 12.58 0.08
CA THR A 66 -6.15 13.63 -0.16
C THR A 66 -5.80 14.55 -1.33
N THR A 67 -4.59 14.45 -1.88
CA THR A 67 -4.04 15.38 -2.87
C THR A 67 -3.42 14.60 -4.02
N PRO A 68 -3.83 14.85 -5.27
CA PRO A 68 -3.29 14.12 -6.42
C PRO A 68 -1.76 14.27 -6.51
N ILE A 69 -1.08 13.22 -6.99
CA ILE A 69 0.39 13.20 -7.15
C ILE A 69 0.86 14.40 -7.98
N ALA A 70 0.09 14.76 -9.01
CA ALA A 70 0.38 15.88 -9.90
C ALA A 70 0.44 17.24 -9.20
N ASP A 71 -0.25 17.40 -8.07
CA ASP A 71 -0.27 18.64 -7.27
C ASP A 71 0.63 18.53 -6.02
N SER A 72 1.14 17.33 -5.74
CA SER A 72 2.00 17.08 -4.59
C SER A 72 3.42 17.61 -4.82
N THR A 73 4.07 18.01 -3.73
CA THR A 73 5.49 18.42 -3.74
C THR A 73 6.45 17.24 -3.63
N LEU A 74 5.92 16.03 -3.40
CA LEU A 74 6.68 14.79 -3.28
C LEU A 74 6.95 14.25 -4.69
N THR A 75 8.21 14.25 -5.07
CA THR A 75 8.66 13.64 -6.32
C THR A 75 9.89 12.80 -6.04
N ALA A 76 9.95 11.62 -6.64
CA ALA A 76 11.10 10.75 -6.60
C ALA A 76 11.71 10.63 -8.00
N GLU A 77 13.03 10.70 -8.07
CA GLU A 77 13.74 10.61 -9.35
C GLU A 77 13.56 9.20 -9.93
N GLY A 78 13.01 9.12 -11.14
CA GLY A 78 12.69 7.84 -11.79
C GLY A 78 11.33 7.24 -11.43
N ALA A 79 10.52 7.90 -10.59
CA ALA A 79 9.17 7.46 -10.31
C ALA A 79 8.18 7.84 -11.41
N ASP A 80 7.30 6.90 -11.78
CA ASP A 80 6.24 7.12 -12.75
C ASP A 80 5.02 7.74 -12.07
N ALA A 81 4.91 9.07 -12.15
CA ALA A 81 3.80 9.82 -11.56
C ALA A 81 2.42 9.36 -12.09
N VAL A 82 2.35 8.86 -13.33
CA VAL A 82 1.12 8.31 -13.92
C VAL A 82 0.73 7.01 -13.21
N LEU A 83 1.67 6.07 -13.04
CA LEU A 83 1.39 4.81 -12.34
C LEU A 83 1.09 5.02 -10.85
N ALA A 84 1.79 5.96 -10.21
CA ALA A 84 1.49 6.33 -8.83
C ALA A 84 0.10 6.97 -8.69
N GLN A 85 -0.33 7.77 -9.68
CA GLN A 85 -1.67 8.33 -9.71
C GLN A 85 -2.74 7.25 -9.92
N GLU A 86 -2.48 6.24 -10.76
CA GLU A 86 -3.35 5.07 -10.93
C GLU A 86 -3.46 4.25 -9.62
N ALA A 87 -2.36 4.09 -8.89
CA ALA A 87 -2.41 3.46 -7.57
C ALA A 87 -3.29 4.25 -6.60
N MET A 88 -3.20 5.58 -6.61
CA MET A 88 -4.01 6.45 -5.77
C MET A 88 -5.49 6.48 -6.16
N ASP A 89 -5.82 6.41 -7.45
CA ASP A 89 -7.21 6.28 -7.91
C ASP A 89 -7.85 4.97 -7.40
N LYS A 90 -7.03 3.92 -7.33
CA LYS A 90 -7.42 2.61 -6.81
C LYS A 90 -7.33 2.50 -5.29
N LEU A 91 -6.77 3.50 -4.62
CA LEU A 91 -6.55 3.47 -3.18
C LEU A 91 -7.86 3.77 -2.46
N VAL A 92 -8.19 2.90 -1.49
CA VAL A 92 -9.37 2.99 -0.66
C VAL A 92 -8.93 3.00 0.79
N VAL A 93 -9.20 4.09 1.48
CA VAL A 93 -8.96 4.19 2.92
C VAL A 93 -9.93 3.24 3.64
N TYR A 94 -9.37 2.36 4.46
CA TYR A 94 -10.14 1.45 5.28
C TYR A 94 -10.91 2.23 6.35
N ALA A 95 -12.24 2.17 6.29
CA ALA A 95 -13.14 2.80 7.25
C ALA A 95 -14.10 1.79 7.93
N GLY A 96 -13.77 0.50 7.87
CA GLY A 96 -14.62 -0.60 8.35
C GLY A 96 -15.53 -1.17 7.26
N GLY A 97 -15.66 -2.50 7.21
CA GLY A 97 -16.54 -3.21 6.26
C GLY A 97 -16.07 -3.25 4.80
N VAL A 98 -14.81 -2.89 4.55
CA VAL A 98 -14.19 -2.97 3.22
C VAL A 98 -13.41 -4.28 3.10
N LEU A 99 -13.75 -5.11 2.12
CA LEU A 99 -13.01 -6.34 1.79
C LEU A 99 -11.94 -6.09 0.74
N ALA A 100 -10.86 -6.88 0.79
CA ALA A 100 -9.79 -6.89 -0.20
C ALA A 100 -10.38 -7.23 -1.58
N ALA A 101 -9.96 -6.50 -2.62
CA ALA A 101 -10.31 -6.82 -3.99
C ALA A 101 -9.12 -6.57 -4.91
N VAL A 102 -9.06 -7.30 -6.02
CA VAL A 102 -7.94 -7.20 -6.96
C VAL A 102 -7.88 -5.88 -7.73
N ASP A 103 -8.97 -5.10 -7.71
CA ASP A 103 -9.06 -3.84 -8.44
C ASP A 103 -8.72 -2.60 -7.59
N LYS A 104 -8.56 -2.76 -6.27
CA LYS A 104 -8.34 -1.67 -5.31
C LYS A 104 -7.24 -1.98 -4.32
N ILE A 105 -6.58 -0.93 -3.85
CA ILE A 105 -5.54 -0.97 -2.82
C ILE A 105 -6.17 -0.50 -1.51
N ILE A 106 -6.14 -1.31 -0.46
CA ILE A 106 -6.66 -0.88 0.83
C ILE A 106 -5.55 -0.23 1.64
N VAL A 107 -5.82 0.94 2.22
CA VAL A 107 -4.90 1.57 3.17
C VAL A 107 -5.54 1.69 4.56
N GLY A 108 -4.87 1.18 5.58
CA GLY A 108 -5.18 1.43 6.99
C GLY A 108 -4.21 2.48 7.55
N ILE A 109 -4.76 3.53 8.16
CA ILE A 109 -3.97 4.56 8.86
C ILE A 109 -4.20 4.40 10.36
N ASP A 110 -3.12 4.30 11.12
CA ASP A 110 -3.16 4.11 12.58
C ASP A 110 -3.91 2.85 13.03
N ILE A 111 -3.98 1.84 12.15
CA ILE A 111 -4.62 0.55 12.40
C ILE A 111 -3.56 -0.55 12.43
N ASP A 112 -3.73 -1.49 13.35
CA ASP A 112 -2.89 -2.67 13.45
C ASP A 112 -2.96 -3.50 12.16
N PRO A 113 -1.82 -3.85 11.55
CA PRO A 113 -1.79 -4.55 10.27
C PRO A 113 -2.52 -5.90 10.35
N ASP A 114 -2.30 -6.65 11.42
CA ASP A 114 -2.94 -7.95 11.65
C ASP A 114 -4.47 -7.84 11.72
N GLU A 115 -4.96 -6.81 12.42
CA GLU A 115 -6.40 -6.51 12.49
C GLU A 115 -6.95 -6.13 11.11
N LEU A 116 -6.22 -5.29 10.36
CA LEU A 116 -6.61 -4.91 9.00
C LEU A 116 -6.73 -6.14 8.11
N PHE A 117 -5.72 -7.03 8.10
CA PHE A 117 -5.70 -8.22 7.25
C PHE A 117 -6.90 -9.13 7.51
N GLY A 118 -7.15 -9.45 8.79
CA GLY A 118 -8.32 -10.22 9.18
C GLY A 118 -9.63 -9.53 8.81
N ALA A 119 -9.70 -8.21 8.97
CA ALA A 119 -10.92 -7.45 8.69
C ALA A 119 -11.20 -7.29 7.18
N VAL A 120 -10.18 -7.31 6.33
CA VAL A 120 -10.34 -7.29 4.87
C VAL A 120 -10.51 -8.69 4.26
N GLY A 121 -10.44 -9.75 5.07
CA GLY A 121 -10.64 -11.14 4.64
C GLY A 121 -9.38 -11.85 4.13
N LEU A 122 -8.20 -11.33 4.46
CA LEU A 122 -6.92 -11.92 4.04
C LEU A 122 -6.42 -12.96 5.03
N SER A 123 -5.81 -14.02 4.49
CA SER A 123 -5.12 -15.05 5.24
C SER A 123 -3.70 -15.20 4.71
N ALA A 124 -2.73 -15.42 5.60
CA ALA A 124 -1.36 -15.69 5.17
C ALA A 124 -1.32 -16.98 4.33
N VAL A 125 -0.66 -16.92 3.18
CA VAL A 125 -0.37 -18.09 2.36
C VAL A 125 0.70 -18.88 3.10
N GLU A 126 0.33 -20.01 3.68
CA GLU A 126 1.32 -20.93 4.23
C GLU A 126 2.23 -21.39 3.08
N MET A 127 3.46 -20.88 3.05
CA MET A 127 4.50 -21.45 2.20
C MET A 127 4.73 -22.89 2.67
N ILE A 128 4.13 -23.84 1.97
CA ILE A 128 4.53 -25.24 2.03
C ILE A 128 5.95 -25.28 1.48
N GLY A 129 6.94 -25.18 2.38
CA GLY A 129 8.35 -25.36 2.05
C GLY A 129 8.54 -26.70 1.37
N VAL A 130 9.10 -26.68 0.16
CA VAL A 130 9.60 -27.85 -0.55
C VAL A 130 11.11 -27.98 -0.35
#